data_AF-A0A364VC96-F1
#
_entry.id   AF-A0A364VC96-F1
#
_cell.length_a   1.000
_cell.length_b   1.000
_cell.length_c   1.000
_cell.angle_alpha   90.00
_cell.angle_beta   90.00
_cell.angle_gamma   90.00
#
_symmetry.space_group_name_H-M   'P 1'
#
loop_
_entity.id
_entity.type
_entity.pdbx_description
1 polymer ?
#
loop_
_entity_poly.entity_id
_entity_poly.type
_entity_poly.pdbx_seq_one_letter_code
_entity_poly.pdbx_strand_id
1 'polypeptide(L)'
;MTSPAESAADHADRATATATDYAPQAPVDATPDETPALASVGPEYAATSPGGERSTVNLDGLPAFRSMQGTLPSARFHVKRQMMEIQALMPESWKDGDVSEEDVLADVDKVDELFSKAEAMLLDRAKDRAEMERWLCAQENGEQALMDAFSVMAEQLGN
;
A
#
# COMPACT_ATOMS: atom_id res chain seq x y z
N MET A 1 -65.51 -0.31 -2.80
CA MET A 1 -64.81 -1.42 -2.11
C MET A 1 -63.94 -2.08 -3.16
N THR A 2 -62.69 -1.64 -3.25
CA THR A 2 -61.75 -2.06 -4.31
C THR A 2 -60.79 -3.07 -3.70
N SER A 3 -60.69 -4.24 -4.33
CA SER A 3 -59.97 -5.41 -3.84
C SER A 3 -58.46 -5.16 -3.66
N PRO A 4 -57.83 -5.69 -2.59
CA PRO A 4 -56.39 -5.54 -2.32
C PRO A 4 -55.47 -6.39 -3.21
N ALA A 5 -56.01 -7.04 -4.25
CA ALA A 5 -55.23 -7.87 -5.18
C ALA A 5 -54.57 -7.07 -6.32
N GLU A 6 -54.91 -5.78 -6.48
CA GLU A 6 -54.46 -4.95 -7.60
C GLU A 6 -53.22 -4.10 -7.30
N SER A 7 -52.64 -4.21 -6.09
CA SER A 7 -51.46 -3.43 -5.68
C SER A 7 -50.14 -4.22 -5.67
N ALA A 8 -50.17 -5.52 -6.02
CA ALA A 8 -48.97 -6.36 -6.05
C ALA A 8 -48.43 -6.62 -7.47
N ALA A 9 -49.21 -6.34 -8.51
CA ALA A 9 -48.80 -6.54 -9.91
C ALA A 9 -47.94 -5.38 -10.46
N ASP A 10 -48.04 -4.18 -9.88
CA ASP A 10 -47.33 -2.98 -10.38
C ASP A 10 -45.89 -2.82 -9.82
N HIS A 11 -45.47 -3.70 -8.91
CA HIS A 11 -44.10 -3.67 -8.35
C HIS A 11 -43.22 -4.86 -8.79
N ALA A 12 -43.75 -5.82 -9.54
CA ALA A 12 -42.99 -6.96 -10.04
C ALA A 12 -42.39 -6.74 -11.46
N ASP A 13 -42.86 -5.72 -12.20
CA ASP A 13 -42.48 -5.50 -13.60
C ASP A 13 -41.28 -4.55 -13.79
N ARG A 14 -40.65 -4.08 -12.70
CA ARG A 14 -39.47 -3.19 -12.76
C ARG A 14 -38.12 -3.90 -12.52
N ALA A 15 -38.11 -5.23 -12.41
CA ALA A 15 -36.90 -5.99 -12.09
C ALA A 15 -36.34 -6.82 -13.26
N THR A 16 -36.94 -6.76 -14.45
CA THR A 16 -36.48 -7.51 -15.62
C THR A 16 -36.53 -6.67 -16.89
N ALA A 17 -35.71 -5.62 -16.93
CA ALA A 17 -35.37 -4.96 -18.19
C ALA A 17 -33.84 -4.81 -18.27
N THR A 18 -33.26 -5.58 -19.18
CA THR A 18 -31.92 -5.38 -19.79
C THR A 18 -30.71 -5.45 -18.86
N ALA A 19 -30.43 -6.65 -18.37
CA ALA A 19 -29.06 -7.10 -18.11
C ALA A 19 -28.45 -7.64 -19.40
N THR A 20 -28.21 -6.76 -20.38
CA THR A 20 -27.38 -7.05 -21.55
C THR A 20 -26.62 -5.78 -21.88
N ASP A 21 -25.29 -5.87 -21.90
CA ASP A 21 -24.37 -4.85 -22.43
C ASP A 21 -24.08 -3.59 -21.58
N TYR A 22 -23.50 -3.77 -20.38
CA TYR A 22 -22.61 -2.75 -19.81
C TYR A 22 -21.26 -3.39 -19.45
N ALA A 23 -20.43 -3.62 -20.46
CA ALA A 23 -19.00 -3.62 -20.24
C ALA A 23 -18.60 -2.14 -20.08
N PRO A 24 -18.06 -1.69 -18.94
CA PRO A 24 -17.54 -0.33 -18.84
C PRO A 24 -16.41 -0.19 -19.85
N GLN A 25 -16.69 0.39 -21.01
CA GLN A 25 -15.64 0.77 -21.94
C GLN A 25 -14.87 1.91 -21.30
N ALA A 26 -13.58 1.68 -21.06
CA ALA A 26 -12.67 2.73 -20.64
C ALA A 26 -12.78 3.90 -21.63
N PRO A 27 -12.74 5.17 -21.16
CA PRO A 27 -12.76 6.34 -22.04
C PRO A 27 -11.70 6.18 -23.14
N VAL A 28 -12.09 6.44 -24.39
CA VAL A 28 -11.25 6.23 -25.58
C VAL A 28 -10.00 7.14 -25.60
N ASP A 29 -9.96 8.13 -24.70
CA ASP A 29 -8.84 9.05 -24.46
C ASP A 29 -8.20 8.87 -23.07
N ALA A 30 -8.17 7.65 -22.53
CA ALA A 30 -7.31 7.34 -21.39
C ALA A 30 -5.85 7.29 -21.86
N THR A 31 -5.21 8.45 -21.98
CA THR A 31 -3.78 8.54 -22.22
C THR A 31 -3.06 7.80 -21.08
N PRO A 32 -2.12 6.88 -21.36
CA PRO A 32 -1.25 6.34 -20.34
C PRO A 32 -0.58 7.51 -19.62
N ASP A 33 -0.80 7.62 -18.31
CA ASP A 33 -0.07 8.56 -17.48
C ASP A 33 1.37 8.02 -17.35
N GLU A 34 2.28 8.60 -18.13
CA GLU A 34 3.71 8.25 -18.10
C GLU A 34 4.43 8.91 -16.93
N THR A 35 3.75 9.70 -16.11
CA THR A 35 4.35 10.22 -14.89
C THR A 35 4.25 9.19 -13.77
N PRO A 36 5.39 8.79 -13.18
CA PRO A 36 5.40 7.93 -12.00
C PRO A 36 4.46 8.53 -10.95
N ALA A 37 3.58 7.71 -10.38
CA ALA A 37 2.50 8.18 -9.51
C ALA A 37 3.03 8.98 -8.29
N LEU A 38 4.31 8.83 -7.96
CA LEU A 38 5.01 9.50 -6.87
C LEU A 38 6.20 10.35 -7.34
N ALA A 39 6.25 10.79 -8.60
CA ALA A 39 7.33 11.66 -9.11
C ALA A 39 7.50 12.98 -8.34
N SER A 40 6.51 13.36 -7.52
CA SER A 40 6.51 14.55 -6.65
C SER A 40 6.83 14.27 -5.18
N VAL A 41 7.09 13.01 -4.81
CA VAL A 41 7.64 12.64 -3.49
C VAL A 41 9.16 12.67 -3.64
N GLY A 42 9.85 13.42 -2.79
CA GLY A 42 11.22 13.83 -3.01
C GLY A 42 12.25 12.71 -2.82
N PRO A 43 13.54 13.03 -3.01
CA PRO A 43 14.66 12.09 -2.92
C PRO A 43 14.88 11.49 -1.52
N GLU A 44 14.04 11.80 -0.52
CA GLU A 44 14.05 11.20 0.82
C GLU A 44 13.91 9.66 0.86
N TYR A 45 13.55 9.02 -0.26
CA TYR A 45 13.50 7.56 -0.41
C TYR A 45 14.69 6.96 -1.19
N ALA A 46 15.60 7.79 -1.70
CA ALA A 46 16.85 7.29 -2.25
C ALA A 46 17.69 6.79 -1.07
N ALA A 47 17.59 5.51 -0.76
CA ALA A 47 18.33 4.85 0.31
C ALA A 47 19.84 4.98 0.08
N THR A 48 20.44 6.09 0.51
CA THR A 48 21.85 6.09 0.89
C THR A 48 21.93 5.49 2.29
N SER A 49 22.15 4.18 2.34
CA SER A 49 22.59 3.50 3.56
C SER A 49 23.75 4.30 4.18
N PRO A 50 23.70 4.67 5.47
CA PRO A 50 24.81 5.33 6.11
C PRO A 50 25.96 4.34 6.16
N GLY A 51 27.07 4.68 5.51
CA GLY A 51 28.33 3.98 5.74
C GLY A 51 28.60 2.71 4.92
N GLY A 52 28.20 2.61 3.65
CA GLY A 52 28.88 1.72 2.69
C GLY A 52 28.91 0.21 2.98
N GLU A 53 28.28 -0.26 4.05
CA GLU A 53 27.99 -1.67 4.30
C GLU A 53 26.64 -1.95 3.65
N ARG A 54 26.65 -2.89 2.70
CA ARG A 54 25.43 -3.42 2.09
C ARG A 54 24.49 -3.84 3.22
N SER A 55 23.24 -3.40 3.18
CA SER A 55 22.18 -3.87 4.09
C SER A 55 22.37 -5.37 4.34
N THR A 56 22.47 -5.76 5.61
CA THR A 56 22.62 -7.18 6.00
C THR A 56 21.34 -7.98 5.76
N VAL A 57 20.25 -7.30 5.39
CA VAL A 57 18.99 -7.92 5.01
C VAL A 57 19.13 -8.55 3.63
N ASN A 58 18.80 -9.83 3.53
CA ASN A 58 18.77 -10.52 2.26
C ASN A 58 17.48 -10.20 1.49
N LEU A 59 17.54 -9.15 0.67
CA LEU A 59 16.43 -8.72 -0.20
C LEU A 59 16.23 -9.60 -1.43
N ASP A 60 17.19 -10.48 -1.79
CA ASP A 60 17.04 -11.39 -2.94
C ASP A 60 15.89 -12.40 -2.73
N GLY A 61 15.50 -12.63 -1.48
CA GLY A 61 14.36 -13.49 -1.10
C GLY A 61 13.06 -12.74 -0.86
N LEU A 62 12.99 -11.43 -1.07
CA LEU A 62 11.80 -10.62 -0.76
C LEU A 62 10.60 -11.05 -1.63
N PRO A 63 9.46 -11.44 -1.02
CA PRO A 63 8.27 -11.81 -1.77
C PRO A 63 7.69 -10.63 -2.55
N ALA A 64 7.12 -10.92 -3.73
CA ALA A 64 6.60 -9.88 -4.63
C ALA A 64 5.35 -9.18 -4.07
N PHE A 65 5.17 -7.91 -4.44
CA PHE A 65 3.96 -7.12 -4.15
C PHE A 65 2.90 -7.26 -5.25
N ARG A 66 1.64 -6.98 -4.90
CA ARG A 66 0.54 -6.89 -5.87
C ARG A 66 0.72 -5.66 -6.74
N SER A 67 0.59 -5.84 -8.05
CA SER A 67 0.61 -4.73 -9.01
C SER A 67 -0.58 -3.80 -8.79
N MET A 68 -0.35 -2.49 -8.92
CA MET A 68 -1.42 -1.49 -8.99
C MET A 68 -2.04 -1.37 -10.38
N GLN A 69 -1.53 -2.07 -11.39
CA GLN A 69 -2.10 -2.03 -12.74
C GLN A 69 -3.57 -2.48 -12.70
N GLY A 70 -4.46 -1.71 -13.32
CA GLY A 70 -5.90 -1.97 -13.32
C GLY A 70 -6.65 -1.65 -12.02
N THR A 71 -5.99 -1.12 -10.98
CA THR A 71 -6.68 -0.63 -9.78
C THR A 71 -7.37 0.72 -10.03
N LEU A 72 -8.53 0.94 -9.39
CA LEU A 72 -9.27 2.18 -9.46
C LEU A 72 -8.46 3.36 -8.86
N PRO A 73 -8.61 4.60 -9.37
CA PRO A 73 -7.89 5.75 -8.84
C PRO A 73 -8.09 5.99 -7.34
N SER A 74 -9.30 5.75 -6.82
CA SER A 74 -9.59 5.86 -5.39
C SER A 74 -8.80 4.86 -4.54
N ALA A 75 -8.63 3.63 -5.03
CA ALA A 75 -7.82 2.61 -4.35
C ALA A 75 -6.33 2.99 -4.37
N ARG A 76 -5.82 3.53 -5.49
CA ARG A 76 -4.44 4.05 -5.56
C ARG A 76 -4.22 5.21 -4.58
N PHE A 77 -5.14 6.16 -4.54
CA PHE A 77 -5.06 7.28 -3.61
C PHE A 77 -5.09 6.82 -2.15
N HIS A 78 -5.92 5.81 -1.83
CA HIS A 78 -5.94 5.23 -0.49
C HIS A 78 -4.58 4.68 -0.07
N VAL A 79 -3.92 3.93 -0.97
CA VAL A 79 -2.57 3.40 -0.73
C VAL A 79 -1.57 4.54 -0.52
N LYS A 80 -1.60 5.58 -1.35
CA LYS A 80 -0.73 6.76 -1.18
C LYS A 80 -0.96 7.45 0.17
N ARG A 81 -2.22 7.61 0.58
CA ARG A 81 -2.57 8.17 1.90
C ARG A 81 -1.99 7.33 3.03
N GLN A 82 -2.09 5.99 2.96
CA GLN A 82 -1.49 5.10 3.96
C GLN A 82 0.03 5.25 4.04
N MET A 83 0.72 5.40 2.89
CA MET A 83 2.16 5.67 2.89
C MET A 83 2.50 7.00 3.56
N MET A 84 1.74 8.06 3.27
CA MET A 84 1.94 9.38 3.91
C MET A 84 1.68 9.33 5.41
N GLU A 85 0.69 8.55 5.86
CA GLU A 85 0.41 8.34 7.28
C GLU A 85 1.58 7.65 8.00
N ILE A 86 2.20 6.65 7.35
CA ILE A 86 3.40 5.98 7.87
C ILE A 86 4.58 6.95 7.87
N GLN A 87 4.78 7.73 6.81
CA GLN A 87 5.85 8.73 6.74
C GLN A 87 5.72 9.81 7.82
N ALA A 88 4.49 10.21 8.17
CA ALA A 88 4.24 11.20 9.21
C ALA A 88 4.58 10.68 10.62
N LEU A 89 4.68 9.36 10.81
CA LEU A 89 5.09 8.72 12.06
C LEU A 89 6.61 8.54 12.15
N MET A 90 7.33 8.69 11.04
CA MET A 90 8.78 8.57 11.03
C MET A 90 9.40 9.73 11.82
N PRO A 91 10.20 9.44 12.88
CA PRO A 91 10.89 10.49 13.64
C PRO A 91 11.80 11.31 12.72
N GLU A 92 11.85 12.63 12.93
CA GLU A 92 12.71 13.52 12.13
C GLU A 92 14.19 13.10 12.20
N SER A 93 14.66 12.62 13.36
CA SER A 93 16.04 12.13 13.54
C SER A 93 16.39 10.95 12.62
N TRP A 94 15.41 10.18 12.17
CA TRP A 94 15.63 9.01 11.31
C TRP A 94 15.81 9.39 9.85
N LYS A 95 15.40 10.61 9.46
CA LYS A 95 15.56 11.12 8.08
C LYS A 95 17.02 11.43 7.74
N ASP A 96 17.82 11.74 8.76
CA ASP A 96 19.25 12.05 8.62
C ASP A 96 20.15 10.80 8.68
N GLY A 97 19.54 9.61 8.86
CA GLY A 97 20.19 8.31 8.66
C GLY A 97 20.87 7.70 9.88
N ASP A 98 21.02 8.41 11.00
CA ASP A 98 21.61 7.84 12.22
C ASP A 98 20.51 7.67 13.28
N VAL A 99 20.01 6.44 13.40
CA VAL A 99 18.98 6.07 14.38
C VAL A 99 19.67 5.49 15.61
N SER A 100 19.69 6.23 16.70
CA SER A 100 20.19 5.69 17.97
C SER A 100 19.09 4.93 18.73
N GLU A 101 19.48 3.98 19.58
CA GLU A 101 18.55 3.28 20.48
C GLU A 101 17.86 4.27 21.45
N GLU A 102 18.52 5.36 21.81
CA GLU A 102 17.93 6.43 22.62
C GLU A 102 16.80 7.18 21.88
N ASP A 103 16.93 7.40 20.57
CA ASP A 103 15.89 8.00 19.74
C ASP A 103 14.65 7.09 19.62
N VAL A 104 14.88 5.79 19.48
CA VAL A 104 13.82 4.76 19.47
C VAL A 104 13.07 4.74 20.79
N LEU A 105 13.80 4.77 21.91
CA LEU A 105 13.22 4.74 23.26
C LEU A 105 12.49 6.04 23.62
N ALA A 106 12.91 7.18 23.07
CA ALA A 106 12.30 8.48 23.33
C ALA A 106 10.86 8.60 22.79
N ASP A 107 10.52 7.86 21.74
CA ASP A 107 9.22 7.91 21.06
C ASP A 107 8.69 6.49 20.75
N VAL A 108 8.86 5.56 21.71
CA VAL A 108 8.60 4.12 21.52
C VAL A 108 7.18 3.82 21.04
N ASP A 109 6.17 4.57 21.52
CA ASP A 109 4.78 4.39 21.09
C ASP A 109 4.58 4.75 19.61
N LYS A 110 5.26 5.79 19.12
CA LYS A 110 5.21 6.17 17.70
C LYS A 110 5.97 5.17 16.83
N VAL A 111 7.10 4.66 17.34
CA VAL A 111 7.91 3.67 16.62
C VAL A 111 7.16 2.34 16.53
N ASP A 112 6.47 1.91 17.59
CA ASP A 112 5.57 0.75 17.57
C ASP A 112 4.42 0.94 16.57
N GLU A 113 3.79 2.12 16.57
CA GLU A 113 2.73 2.46 15.60
C GLU A 113 3.27 2.47 14.16
N LEU A 114 4.47 3.02 13.94
CA LEU A 114 5.15 3.05 12.65
C LEU A 114 5.37 1.64 12.12
N PHE A 115 6.00 0.76 12.92
CA PHE A 115 6.27 -0.62 12.51
C PHE A 115 4.98 -1.41 12.31
N SER A 116 4.00 -1.27 13.20
CA SER A 116 2.71 -1.95 13.07
C SER A 116 1.97 -1.55 11.78
N LYS A 117 1.97 -0.26 11.42
CA LYS A 117 1.34 0.19 10.17
C LYS A 117 2.14 -0.20 8.94
N ALA A 118 3.46 -0.12 8.99
CA ALA A 118 4.34 -0.55 7.91
C ALA A 118 4.15 -2.04 7.62
N GLU A 119 4.15 -2.88 8.66
CA GLU A 119 3.92 -4.33 8.55
C GLU A 119 2.52 -4.61 7.98
N ALA A 120 1.47 -4.01 8.56
CA ALA A 120 0.10 -4.22 8.09
C ALA A 120 -0.05 -3.85 6.60
N MET A 121 0.55 -2.75 6.18
CA MET A 121 0.55 -2.32 4.79
C MET A 121 1.34 -3.28 3.89
N LEU A 122 2.54 -3.67 4.31
CA LEU A 122 3.40 -4.60 3.59
C LEU A 122 2.68 -5.93 3.34
N LEU A 123 2.07 -6.50 4.39
CA LEU A 123 1.34 -7.76 4.34
C LEU A 123 0.06 -7.68 3.52
N ASP A 124 -0.65 -6.55 3.54
CA ASP A 124 -1.83 -6.34 2.72
C ASP A 124 -1.48 -6.19 1.23
N ARG A 125 -0.32 -5.60 0.93
CA ARG A 125 0.17 -5.43 -0.45
C ARG A 125 0.95 -6.63 -0.96
N ALA A 126 1.38 -7.55 -0.10
CA ALA A 126 2.04 -8.78 -0.50
C ALA A 126 1.18 -9.60 -1.46
N LYS A 127 1.79 -10.14 -2.51
CA LYS A 127 1.13 -11.07 -3.43
C LYS A 127 0.71 -12.34 -2.70
N ASP A 128 1.59 -12.87 -1.86
CA ASP A 128 1.32 -13.93 -0.89
C ASP A 128 1.64 -13.41 0.51
N ARG A 129 0.59 -13.24 1.32
CA ARG A 129 0.71 -12.74 2.68
C ARG A 129 1.50 -13.69 3.59
N ALA A 130 1.23 -14.99 3.49
CA ALA A 130 1.86 -15.99 4.36
C ALA A 130 3.33 -16.21 4.00
N GLU A 131 3.71 -16.00 2.74
CA GLU A 131 5.11 -15.95 2.32
C GLU A 131 5.83 -14.73 2.88
N MET A 132 5.21 -13.54 2.81
CA MET A 132 5.79 -12.32 3.37
C MET A 132 5.96 -12.38 4.89
N GLU A 133 4.95 -12.87 5.62
CA GLU A 133 5.05 -13.08 7.08
C GLU A 133 6.21 -14.01 7.43
N ARG A 134 6.35 -15.14 6.71
CA ARG A 134 7.47 -16.06 6.93
C ARG A 134 8.82 -15.44 6.60
N TRP A 135 8.90 -14.63 5.55
CA TRP A 135 10.15 -13.95 5.19
C TRP A 135 10.56 -12.95 6.26
N LEU A 136 9.64 -12.12 6.77
CA LEU A 136 9.89 -11.16 7.84
C LEU A 136 10.37 -11.86 9.13
N CYS A 137 9.67 -12.91 9.56
CA CYS A 137 10.05 -13.66 10.77
C CYS A 137 11.37 -14.44 10.65
N ALA A 138 11.88 -14.65 9.43
CA ALA A 138 13.13 -15.36 9.19
C ALA A 138 14.36 -14.45 9.23
N GLN A 139 14.20 -13.13 9.31
CA GLN A 139 15.30 -12.17 9.34
C GLN A 139 15.89 -12.03 10.74
N GLU A 140 17.22 -11.92 10.84
CA GLU A 140 17.90 -11.67 12.12
C GLU A 140 17.65 -10.25 12.64
N ASN A 141 17.37 -9.31 11.74
CA ASN A 141 16.98 -7.94 12.06
C ASN A 141 15.64 -7.64 11.37
N GLY A 142 14.54 -7.93 12.08
CA GLY A 142 13.19 -7.85 11.53
C GLY A 142 12.75 -6.42 11.25
N GLU A 143 13.15 -5.49 12.11
CA GLU A 143 12.85 -4.06 12.01
C GLU A 143 13.51 -3.45 10.76
N GLN A 144 14.81 -3.69 10.56
CA GLN A 144 15.50 -3.23 9.35
C GLN A 144 14.90 -3.88 8.10
N ALA A 145 14.60 -5.17 8.14
CA ALA A 145 14.01 -5.87 7.01
C ALA A 145 12.63 -5.34 6.62
N LEU A 146 11.81 -4.99 7.61
CA LEU A 146 10.52 -4.36 7.40
C LEU A 146 10.68 -3.00 6.71
N MET A 147 11.62 -2.16 7.17
CA MET A 147 11.87 -0.84 6.58
C MET A 147 12.44 -0.91 5.17
N ASP A 148 13.37 -1.85 4.92
CA ASP A 148 13.91 -2.08 3.58
C ASP A 148 12.82 -2.60 2.62
N ALA A 149 12.01 -3.57 3.06
CA ALA A 149 10.90 -4.09 2.27
C ALA A 149 9.83 -3.01 2.00
N PHE A 150 9.57 -2.14 2.97
CA PHE A 150 8.68 -0.99 2.82
C PHE A 150 9.23 0.02 1.80
N SER A 151 10.55 0.26 1.81
CA SER A 151 11.22 1.11 0.82
C SER A 151 11.09 0.54 -0.60
N VAL A 152 11.33 -0.76 -0.78
CA VAL A 152 11.12 -1.44 -2.08
C VAL A 152 9.66 -1.34 -2.53
N MET A 153 8.70 -1.53 -1.62
CA MET A 153 7.28 -1.35 -1.92
C MET A 153 6.97 0.09 -2.36
N ALA A 154 7.56 1.09 -1.68
CA ALA A 154 7.37 2.49 -2.01
C ALA A 154 7.90 2.84 -3.42
N GLU A 155 9.06 2.30 -3.79
CA GLU A 155 9.62 2.44 -5.14
C GLU A 155 8.73 1.80 -6.21
N GLN A 156 8.19 0.61 -5.94
CA GLN A 156 7.28 -0.09 -6.87
C GLN A 156 5.92 0.60 -7.02
N LEU A 157 5.47 1.32 -5.98
CA LEU A 157 4.26 2.14 -6.04
C LEU A 157 4.51 3.50 -6.71
N GLY A 158 5.77 3.94 -6.70
CA GLY A 158 6.23 5.18 -7.29
C GLY A 158 6.38 5.13 -8.79
N ASN A 159 6.83 4.00 -9.35
CA ASN A 159 7.00 3.74 -10.79
C ASN A 159 5.69 3.34 -11.51
#